data_AF-A0A817P094-F1
#
_entry.id   AF-A0A817P094-F1
#
_cell.length_a   1.000
_cell.length_b   1.000
_cell.length_c   1.000
_cell.angle_alpha   90.00
_cell.angle_beta   90.00
_cell.angle_gamma   90.00
#
_symmetry.space_group_name_H-M   'P 1'
#
loop_
_entity.id
_entity.type
_entity.pdbx_description
1 polymer ?
#
loop_
_entity_poly.entity_id
_entity_poly.type
_entity_poly.pdbx_seq_one_letter_code
_entity_poly.pdbx_strand_id
1 'polypeptide(L)'
;MASVDLPSMIFYILNVTKQTQISYVGHSQGTMIGFAEFGRPDSVLQKNISFWAALAPVAHLGHIESPIKYLATQSVEKDLERFWHILFGRNEFLPASEIQEWLEVIACDQPIIDRDLCENIYFLLFGPDKKNLNVTRIPVYTGHLPAGTSVKNMIHFAQGVQTNVFQAYDYGSPDKNQQHYNQTTPPLYPIHPMKIPTAIFSGGEDWLADPTDVKFIFDNIQSLVYQKYLPD
;
A
#
# COMPACT_ATOMS: atom_id res chain seq x y z
N MET A 1 4.91 -9.49 -4.75
CA MET A 1 5.55 -8.19 -4.44
C MET A 1 6.69 -8.32 -3.44
N ALA A 2 6.45 -8.34 -2.12
CA ALA A 2 7.55 -8.33 -1.12
C ALA A 2 8.54 -9.49 -1.28
N SER A 3 8.04 -10.72 -1.38
CA SER A 3 8.88 -11.93 -1.40
C SER A 3 9.52 -12.29 -2.74
N VAL A 4 9.15 -11.61 -3.84
CA VAL A 4 9.58 -11.97 -5.20
C VAL A 4 10.10 -10.74 -5.94
N ASP A 5 9.23 -9.78 -6.21
CA ASP A 5 9.52 -8.59 -7.02
C ASP A 5 10.66 -7.77 -6.40
N LEU A 6 10.56 -7.44 -5.11
CA LEU A 6 11.54 -6.61 -4.43
C LEU A 6 12.95 -7.26 -4.40
N PRO A 7 13.14 -8.52 -3.97
CA PRO A 7 14.42 -9.22 -4.09
C PRO A 7 14.93 -9.27 -5.53
N SER A 8 14.06 -9.60 -6.49
CA SER A 8 14.46 -9.72 -7.89
C SER A 8 14.98 -8.39 -8.45
N MET A 9 14.28 -7.30 -8.18
CA MET A 9 14.69 -5.94 -8.59
C MET A 9 16.00 -5.52 -7.92
N ILE A 10 16.12 -5.70 -6.60
CA ILE A 10 17.32 -5.31 -5.86
C ILE A 10 18.54 -6.11 -6.35
N PHE A 11 18.44 -7.43 -6.44
CA PHE A 11 19.56 -8.25 -6.89
C PHE A 11 19.96 -7.95 -8.33
N TYR A 12 18.98 -7.66 -9.20
CA TYR A 12 19.26 -7.20 -10.55
C TYR A 12 20.04 -5.87 -10.55
N ILE A 13 19.59 -4.86 -9.80
CA ILE A 13 20.25 -3.55 -9.69
C ILE A 13 21.68 -3.72 -9.17
N LEU A 14 21.90 -4.49 -8.10
CA LEU A 14 23.22 -4.73 -7.53
C LEU A 14 24.14 -5.45 -8.53
N ASN A 15 23.62 -6.43 -9.27
CA ASN A 15 24.40 -7.12 -10.29
C ASN A 15 24.78 -6.21 -11.47
N VAL A 16 23.90 -5.32 -11.90
CA VAL A 16 24.18 -4.38 -13.01
C VAL A 16 25.16 -3.30 -12.57
N THR A 17 24.90 -2.67 -11.42
CA THR A 17 25.69 -1.53 -10.91
C THR A 17 26.99 -1.93 -10.23
N LYS A 18 27.13 -3.22 -9.87
CA LYS A 18 28.23 -3.77 -9.06
C LYS A 18 28.35 -3.17 -7.66
N GLN A 19 27.31 -2.47 -7.20
CA GLN A 19 27.22 -2.02 -5.81
C GLN A 19 26.85 -3.18 -4.89
N THR A 20 27.26 -3.10 -3.63
CA THR A 20 26.90 -4.08 -2.60
C THR A 20 25.64 -3.67 -1.83
N GLN A 21 25.34 -2.37 -1.81
CA GLN A 21 24.18 -1.78 -1.16
C GLN A 21 23.54 -0.69 -2.02
N ILE A 22 22.25 -0.47 -1.82
CA ILE A 22 21.50 0.68 -2.35
C ILE A 22 20.69 1.33 -1.22
N SER A 23 20.25 2.57 -1.43
CA SER A 23 19.22 3.16 -0.60
C SER A 23 17.84 2.81 -1.16
N TYR A 24 16.90 2.47 -0.28
CA TYR A 24 15.52 2.20 -0.64
C TYR A 24 14.64 3.39 -0.26
N VAL A 25 13.73 3.79 -1.14
CA VAL A 25 12.72 4.80 -0.85
C VAL A 25 11.37 4.20 -1.23
N GLY A 26 10.49 4.07 -0.25
CA GLY A 26 9.15 3.52 -0.43
C GLY A 26 8.10 4.57 -0.13
N HIS A 27 7.01 4.55 -0.89
CA HIS A 27 5.81 5.36 -0.64
C HIS A 27 4.58 4.46 -0.52
N SER A 28 3.71 4.70 0.46
CA SER A 28 2.44 3.97 0.64
C SER A 28 2.64 2.45 0.63
N GLN A 29 1.99 1.69 -0.25
CA GLN A 29 2.20 0.23 -0.37
C GLN A 29 3.68 -0.15 -0.62
N GLY A 30 4.48 0.72 -1.22
CA GLY A 30 5.92 0.51 -1.35
C GLY A 30 6.63 0.38 0.00
N THR A 31 6.14 1.06 1.05
CA THR A 31 6.66 0.86 2.40
C THR A 31 6.18 -0.45 3.00
N MET A 32 4.91 -0.82 2.77
CA MET A 32 4.35 -2.10 3.21
C MET A 32 5.16 -3.29 2.67
N ILE A 33 5.51 -3.23 1.38
CA ILE A 33 6.39 -4.21 0.72
C ILE A 33 7.75 -4.24 1.43
N GLY A 34 8.32 -3.08 1.76
CA GLY A 34 9.57 -2.96 2.51
C GLY A 34 9.49 -3.59 3.90
N PHE A 35 8.49 -3.25 4.71
CA PHE A 35 8.29 -3.84 6.04
C PHE A 35 8.09 -5.36 5.96
N ALA A 36 7.28 -5.84 5.01
CA ALA A 36 7.00 -7.26 4.83
C ALA A 36 8.24 -8.06 4.41
N GLU A 37 9.18 -7.47 3.67
CA GLU A 37 10.41 -8.18 3.24
C GLU A 37 11.57 -7.98 4.22
N PHE A 38 11.84 -6.74 4.66
CA PHE A 38 12.97 -6.44 5.54
C PHE A 38 12.71 -6.86 6.99
N GLY A 39 11.45 -6.92 7.41
CA GLY A 39 11.06 -7.35 8.74
C GLY A 39 11.19 -8.86 8.96
N ARG A 40 11.21 -9.66 7.89
CA ARG A 40 11.32 -11.12 7.99
C ARG A 40 12.60 -11.56 8.70
N PRO A 41 12.53 -12.55 9.62
CA PRO A 41 13.72 -13.07 10.31
C PRO A 41 14.80 -13.62 9.37
N ASP A 42 14.39 -14.16 8.22
CA ASP A 42 15.25 -14.76 7.20
C ASP A 42 15.58 -13.79 6.05
N SER A 43 15.25 -12.51 6.17
CA SER A 43 15.46 -11.52 5.11
C SER A 43 16.94 -11.36 4.77
N VAL A 44 17.35 -11.90 3.62
CA VAL A 44 18.70 -11.74 3.09
C VAL A 44 18.96 -10.35 2.51
N LEU A 45 17.90 -9.56 2.28
CA LEU A 45 17.99 -8.24 1.64
C LEU A 45 18.41 -7.12 2.60
N GLN A 46 18.23 -7.27 3.92
CA GLN A 46 18.56 -6.20 4.86
C GLN A 46 20.01 -5.70 4.69
N LYS A 47 20.97 -6.62 4.48
CA LYS A 47 22.38 -6.29 4.28
C LYS A 47 22.66 -5.50 3.00
N ASN A 48 21.74 -5.52 2.04
CA ASN A 48 21.84 -4.85 0.76
C ASN A 48 21.18 -3.46 0.76
N ILE A 49 20.56 -3.05 1.86
CA ILE A 49 19.98 -1.72 2.01
C ILE A 49 20.84 -0.91 2.97
N SER A 50 21.48 0.15 2.48
CA SER A 50 22.30 1.04 3.30
C SER A 50 21.45 1.98 4.16
N PHE A 51 20.30 2.39 3.64
CA PHE A 51 19.37 3.33 4.25
C PHE A 51 17.98 3.15 3.64
N TRP A 52 16.94 3.38 4.44
CA TRP A 52 15.55 3.36 3.99
C TRP A 52 14.83 4.66 4.35
N ALA A 53 14.23 5.34 3.36
CA ALA A 53 13.20 6.35 3.60
C ALA A 53 11.79 5.79 3.34
N ALA A 54 10.93 5.80 4.35
CA ALA A 54 9.54 5.41 4.26
C ALA A 54 8.64 6.66 4.28
N LEU A 55 7.95 6.92 3.18
CA LEU A 55 7.05 8.05 2.98
C LEU A 55 5.60 7.56 3.06
N ALA A 56 4.77 8.17 3.91
CA ALA A 56 3.40 7.71 4.19
C ALA A 56 3.37 6.20 4.52
N PRO A 57 4.00 5.78 5.63
CA PRO A 57 4.28 4.38 5.87
C PRO A 57 3.01 3.58 6.21
N VAL A 58 2.73 2.53 5.46
CA VAL A 58 1.57 1.65 5.67
C VAL A 58 2.02 0.28 6.21
N ALA A 59 1.35 -0.19 7.27
CA ALA A 59 1.46 -1.56 7.81
C ALA A 59 0.12 -2.05 8.35
N HIS A 60 -0.50 -1.31 9.27
CA HIS A 60 -1.90 -1.47 9.68
C HIS A 60 -2.82 -0.62 8.80
N LEU A 61 -4.09 -1.00 8.77
CA LEU A 61 -5.15 -0.36 7.97
C LEU A 61 -6.47 -0.25 8.75
N GLY A 62 -6.46 -0.45 10.08
CA GLY A 62 -7.67 -0.55 10.88
C GLY A 62 -8.35 0.79 11.17
N HIS A 63 -7.65 1.91 10.98
CA HIS A 63 -8.12 3.24 11.32
C HIS A 63 -8.14 4.19 10.12
N ILE A 64 -7.99 3.67 8.90
CA ILE A 64 -8.00 4.50 7.70
C ILE A 64 -9.33 5.25 7.54
N GLU A 65 -9.25 6.50 7.11
CA GLU A 65 -10.42 7.30 6.73
C GLU A 65 -10.75 7.19 5.23
N SER A 66 -9.80 6.65 4.45
CA SER A 66 -9.95 6.43 3.01
C SER A 66 -11.23 5.62 2.70
N PRO A 67 -12.01 5.98 1.67
CA PRO A 67 -13.14 5.21 1.18
C PRO A 67 -12.81 3.77 0.80
N ILE A 68 -11.53 3.43 0.63
CA ILE A 68 -11.04 2.05 0.53
C ILE A 68 -11.56 1.19 1.70
N LYS A 69 -11.79 1.77 2.89
CA LYS A 69 -12.38 1.05 4.03
C LYS A 69 -13.75 0.45 3.74
N TYR A 70 -14.54 1.07 2.87
CA TYR A 70 -15.85 0.54 2.48
C TYR A 70 -15.75 -0.68 1.57
N LEU A 71 -14.58 -0.93 0.97
CA LEU A 71 -14.32 -2.16 0.22
C LEU A 71 -14.18 -3.38 1.17
N ALA A 72 -14.00 -3.13 2.46
CA ALA A 72 -13.81 -4.12 3.51
C ALA A 72 -15.11 -4.49 4.24
N THR A 73 -16.27 -4.40 3.57
CA THR A 73 -17.61 -4.55 4.19
C THR A 73 -17.66 -5.71 5.19
N GLN A 74 -17.88 -5.39 6.48
CA GLN A 74 -17.90 -6.34 7.60
C GLN A 74 -18.98 -7.43 7.48
N SER A 75 -19.95 -7.27 6.58
CA SER A 75 -21.06 -8.20 6.38
C SER A 75 -20.67 -9.49 5.66
N VAL A 76 -19.44 -9.59 5.12
CA VAL A 76 -19.03 -10.66 4.19
C VAL A 76 -17.76 -11.40 4.64
N GLU A 77 -17.48 -11.47 5.94
CA GLU A 77 -16.25 -12.12 6.47
C GLU A 77 -15.99 -13.53 5.91
N LYS A 78 -17.05 -14.32 5.67
CA LYS A 78 -16.90 -15.71 5.20
C LYS A 78 -16.78 -15.87 3.68
N ASP A 79 -17.06 -14.82 2.90
CA ASP A 79 -17.15 -14.90 1.44
C ASP A 79 -16.53 -13.67 0.75
N LEU A 80 -15.64 -12.92 1.40
CA LEU A 80 -15.02 -11.70 0.88
C LEU A 80 -14.43 -11.94 -0.52
N GLU A 81 -13.56 -12.94 -0.67
CA GLU A 81 -12.95 -13.29 -1.96
C GLU A 81 -14.03 -13.59 -3.04
N ARG A 82 -15.09 -14.32 -2.67
CA ARG A 82 -16.18 -14.65 -3.60
C ARG A 82 -16.95 -13.39 -4.03
N PHE A 83 -17.28 -12.51 -3.09
CA PHE A 83 -17.97 -11.26 -3.35
C PHE A 83 -17.16 -10.37 -4.30
N TRP A 84 -15.87 -10.19 -4.03
CA TRP A 84 -14.97 -9.43 -4.89
C TRP A 84 -14.82 -10.05 -6.28
N HIS A 85 -14.73 -11.38 -6.37
CA HIS A 85 -14.68 -12.07 -7.65
C HIS A 85 -15.96 -11.92 -8.48
N ILE A 86 -17.12 -11.76 -7.84
CA ILE A 86 -18.40 -11.49 -8.54
C ILE A 86 -18.41 -10.06 -9.10
N LEU A 87 -17.89 -9.09 -8.34
CA LEU A 87 -17.92 -7.68 -8.74
C LEU A 87 -16.85 -7.30 -9.75
N PHE A 88 -15.61 -7.77 -9.54
CA PHE A 88 -14.43 -7.29 -10.25
C PHE A 88 -13.68 -8.38 -11.03
N GLY A 89 -14.16 -9.63 -10.98
CA GLY A 89 -13.46 -10.77 -11.56
C GLY A 89 -12.22 -11.18 -10.74
N ARG A 90 -11.29 -11.93 -11.35
CA ARG A 90 -10.14 -12.55 -10.66
C ARG A 90 -8.78 -11.99 -11.05
N ASN A 91 -8.74 -11.04 -11.99
CA ASN A 91 -7.52 -10.61 -12.65
C ASN A 91 -7.17 -9.18 -12.20
N GLU A 92 -7.11 -8.25 -13.14
CA GLU A 92 -6.87 -6.83 -12.89
C GLU A 92 -8.10 -6.20 -12.20
N PHE A 93 -7.85 -5.46 -11.13
CA PHE A 93 -8.87 -4.65 -10.47
C PHE A 93 -9.03 -3.37 -11.26
N LEU A 94 -10.16 -3.28 -11.99
CA LEU A 94 -10.56 -2.13 -12.79
C LEU A 94 -9.40 -1.69 -13.73
N PRO A 95 -9.29 -2.28 -14.93
CA PRO A 95 -8.20 -1.97 -15.87
C PRO A 95 -8.01 -0.48 -16.09
N ALA A 96 -6.76 -0.05 -16.26
CA ALA A 96 -6.44 1.38 -16.41
C ALA A 96 -7.27 2.07 -17.50
N SER A 97 -7.60 1.38 -18.60
CA SER A 97 -8.49 1.89 -19.65
C SER A 97 -9.93 2.11 -19.17
N GLU A 98 -10.48 1.20 -18.36
CA GLU A 98 -11.84 1.30 -17.83
C GLU A 98 -11.92 2.33 -16.70
N ILE A 99 -10.89 2.44 -15.85
CA ILE A 99 -10.82 3.50 -14.84
C ILE A 99 -10.62 4.85 -15.51
N GLN A 100 -9.73 4.97 -16.49
CA GLN A 100 -9.50 6.22 -17.20
C GLN A 100 -10.77 6.67 -17.91
N GLU A 101 -11.48 5.76 -18.59
CA GLU A 101 -12.77 6.07 -19.24
C GLU A 101 -13.85 6.43 -18.20
N TRP A 102 -13.92 5.71 -17.06
CA TRP A 102 -14.85 6.02 -15.98
C TRP A 102 -14.54 7.36 -15.28
N LEU A 103 -13.25 7.67 -15.08
CA LEU A 103 -12.76 8.94 -14.56
C LEU A 103 -12.98 10.07 -15.58
N GLU A 104 -12.76 9.84 -16.88
CA GLU A 104 -13.04 10.82 -17.94
C GLU A 104 -14.55 11.14 -18.01
N VAL A 105 -15.41 10.12 -17.96
CA VAL A 105 -16.88 10.26 -18.04
C VAL A 105 -17.49 10.94 -16.80
N ILE A 106 -16.96 10.68 -15.61
CA ILE A 106 -17.46 11.33 -14.38
C ILE A 106 -16.80 12.68 -14.14
N ALA A 107 -15.55 12.86 -14.55
CA ALA A 107 -14.77 13.99 -14.09
C ALA A 107 -14.79 15.18 -15.06
N CYS A 108 -14.64 15.04 -16.38
CA CYS A 108 -14.10 16.18 -17.13
C CYS A 108 -14.74 16.48 -18.53
N ASP A 109 -16.08 16.39 -18.70
CA ASP A 109 -16.77 16.79 -19.96
C ASP A 109 -17.93 17.81 -19.76
N GLN A 110 -18.03 18.51 -18.62
CA GLN A 110 -19.10 19.52 -18.39
C GLN A 110 -18.60 20.83 -17.75
N PRO A 111 -18.64 21.98 -18.46
CA PRO A 111 -17.81 23.18 -18.18
C PRO A 111 -17.97 23.91 -16.82
N ILE A 112 -18.89 23.47 -15.96
CA ILE A 112 -19.26 24.17 -14.71
C ILE A 112 -19.09 23.28 -13.47
N ILE A 113 -18.98 21.95 -13.64
CA ILE A 113 -18.77 20.97 -12.55
C ILE A 113 -17.29 20.50 -12.50
N ASP A 114 -16.51 20.87 -13.52
CA ASP A 114 -15.26 20.25 -14.01
C ASP A 114 -13.96 20.38 -13.18
N ARG A 115 -13.86 21.26 -12.17
CA ARG A 115 -12.55 21.49 -11.52
C ARG A 115 -12.44 20.89 -10.12
N ASP A 116 -13.43 21.15 -9.28
CA ASP A 116 -13.44 20.62 -7.93
C ASP A 116 -13.61 19.10 -7.91
N LEU A 117 -14.41 18.51 -8.81
CA LEU A 117 -14.63 17.06 -8.84
C LEU A 117 -13.43 16.27 -9.40
N CYS A 118 -12.75 16.74 -10.46
CA CYS A 118 -11.49 16.13 -10.95
C CYS A 118 -10.34 16.32 -9.91
N GLU A 119 -10.32 17.42 -9.14
CA GLU A 119 -9.45 17.59 -7.96
C GLU A 119 -9.77 16.57 -6.86
N ASN A 120 -11.05 16.21 -6.70
CA ASN A 120 -11.54 15.42 -5.56
C ASN A 120 -11.24 13.94 -5.65
N ILE A 121 -11.01 13.30 -6.80
CA ILE A 121 -10.80 11.82 -6.81
C ILE A 121 -9.49 11.41 -6.12
N TYR A 122 -8.46 12.26 -6.22
CA TYR A 122 -7.19 12.08 -5.52
C TYR A 122 -7.33 12.29 -4.01
N PHE A 123 -7.98 13.40 -3.63
CA PHE A 123 -8.26 13.70 -2.24
C PHE A 123 -9.22 12.68 -1.61
N LEU A 124 -10.12 12.12 -2.42
CA LEU A 124 -11.06 11.09 -2.00
C LEU A 124 -10.32 9.84 -1.56
N LEU A 125 -9.25 9.42 -2.24
CA LEU A 125 -8.54 8.17 -1.90
C LEU A 125 -7.49 8.35 -0.80
N PHE A 126 -6.79 9.49 -0.76
CA PHE A 126 -5.58 9.65 0.05
C PHE A 126 -5.67 10.76 1.12
N GLY A 127 -6.69 11.61 1.09
CA GLY A 127 -6.87 12.73 2.00
C GLY A 127 -6.63 14.11 1.34
N PRO A 128 -7.16 15.19 1.93
CA PRO A 128 -7.18 16.52 1.33
C PRO A 128 -5.82 17.22 1.41
N ASP A 129 -5.28 17.68 0.28
CA ASP A 129 -4.12 18.59 0.24
C ASP A 129 -4.17 19.53 -0.97
N LYS A 130 -5.18 20.41 -0.97
CA LYS A 130 -5.33 21.44 -2.02
C LYS A 130 -4.19 22.46 -2.03
N LYS A 131 -3.43 22.60 -0.93
CA LYS A 131 -2.38 23.63 -0.80
C LYS A 131 -1.08 23.22 -1.46
N ASN A 132 -0.71 21.93 -1.40
CA ASN A 132 0.57 21.46 -1.93
C ASN A 132 0.44 20.77 -3.30
N LEU A 133 -0.77 20.56 -3.80
CA LEU A 133 -1.00 20.02 -5.14
C LEU A 133 -0.91 21.09 -6.23
N ASN A 134 -0.08 20.88 -7.25
CA ASN A 134 -0.11 21.71 -8.46
C ASN A 134 -1.33 21.35 -9.30
N VAL A 135 -2.45 22.05 -9.07
CA VAL A 135 -3.74 21.79 -9.73
C VAL A 135 -3.68 21.86 -11.26
N THR A 136 -2.73 22.61 -11.83
CA THR A 136 -2.57 22.68 -13.30
C THR A 136 -2.00 21.39 -13.91
N ARG A 137 -1.47 20.49 -13.08
CA ARG A 137 -0.89 19.20 -13.49
C ARG A 137 -1.83 18.02 -13.27
N ILE A 138 -3.03 18.23 -12.74
CA ILE A 138 -4.04 17.17 -12.52
C ILE A 138 -4.22 16.24 -13.73
N PRO A 139 -4.36 16.74 -14.97
CA PRO A 139 -4.49 15.87 -16.14
C PRO A 139 -3.32 14.89 -16.34
N VAL A 140 -2.11 15.27 -15.92
CA VAL A 140 -0.95 14.37 -15.94
C VAL A 140 -1.08 13.32 -14.84
N TYR A 141 -1.50 13.71 -13.64
CA TYR A 141 -1.64 12.79 -12.52
C TYR A 141 -2.74 11.76 -12.75
N THR A 142 -3.90 12.18 -13.26
CA THR A 142 -5.04 11.28 -13.55
C THR A 142 -4.82 10.46 -14.81
N GLY A 143 -4.06 10.97 -15.80
CA GLY A 143 -3.68 10.19 -16.98
C GLY A 143 -2.69 9.04 -16.71
N HIS A 144 -2.01 9.04 -15.56
CA HIS A 144 -1.04 8.01 -15.18
C HIS A 144 -1.44 7.18 -13.96
N LEU A 145 -2.44 7.60 -13.20
CA LEU A 145 -2.87 6.92 -11.98
C LEU A 145 -4.39 6.71 -11.97
N PRO A 146 -4.85 5.51 -11.55
CA PRO A 146 -4.04 4.36 -11.13
C PRO A 146 -3.35 3.63 -12.29
N ALA A 147 -2.21 3.00 -12.02
CA ALA A 147 -1.41 2.24 -12.99
C ALA A 147 -1.75 0.73 -13.03
N GLY A 148 -2.90 0.35 -12.44
CA GLY A 148 -3.36 -1.04 -12.34
C GLY A 148 -2.87 -1.79 -11.10
N THR A 149 -3.70 -2.72 -10.62
CA THR A 149 -3.35 -3.71 -9.58
C THR A 149 -4.23 -4.95 -9.74
N SER A 150 -3.97 -6.02 -8.98
CA SER A 150 -4.83 -7.22 -9.02
C SER A 150 -6.00 -7.13 -8.05
N VAL A 151 -7.13 -7.78 -8.38
CA VAL A 151 -8.26 -7.95 -7.45
C VAL A 151 -7.80 -8.61 -6.16
N LYS A 152 -6.88 -9.57 -6.25
CA LYS A 152 -6.28 -10.23 -5.07
C LYS A 152 -5.57 -9.23 -4.14
N ASN A 153 -4.86 -8.25 -4.69
CA ASN A 153 -4.21 -7.21 -3.87
C ASN A 153 -5.24 -6.35 -3.14
N MET A 154 -6.35 -5.99 -3.80
CA MET A 154 -7.42 -5.23 -3.16
C MET A 154 -8.15 -6.03 -2.07
N ILE A 155 -8.35 -7.35 -2.28
CA ILE A 155 -8.86 -8.25 -1.24
C ILE A 155 -7.88 -8.28 -0.05
N HIS A 156 -6.57 -8.31 -0.28
CA HIS A 156 -5.58 -8.27 0.80
C HIS A 156 -5.68 -6.98 1.63
N PHE A 157 -5.86 -5.82 0.97
CA PHE A 157 -6.11 -4.56 1.66
C PHE A 157 -7.40 -4.62 2.49
N ALA A 158 -8.48 -5.16 1.93
CA ALA A 158 -9.74 -5.34 2.65
C ALA A 158 -9.59 -6.25 3.88
N GLN A 159 -8.81 -7.33 3.79
CA GLN A 159 -8.46 -8.18 4.93
C GLN A 159 -7.70 -7.39 6.01
N GLY A 160 -6.76 -6.53 5.61
CA GLY A 160 -6.02 -5.66 6.52
C GLY A 160 -6.93 -4.68 7.26
N VAL A 161 -7.89 -4.07 6.56
CA VAL A 161 -8.91 -3.19 7.17
C VAL A 161 -9.80 -3.96 8.16
N GLN A 162 -10.26 -5.17 7.80
CA GLN A 162 -11.13 -5.97 8.67
C GLN A 162 -10.43 -6.48 9.93
N THR A 163 -9.20 -6.98 9.77
CA THR A 163 -8.49 -7.65 10.86
C THR A 163 -7.67 -6.69 11.71
N ASN A 164 -7.28 -5.55 11.15
CA ASN A 164 -6.29 -4.64 11.73
C ASN A 164 -4.99 -5.36 12.14
N VAL A 165 -4.54 -6.29 11.28
CA VAL A 165 -3.34 -7.11 11.52
C VAL A 165 -2.44 -7.06 10.29
N PHE A 166 -1.15 -6.78 10.49
CA PHE A 166 -0.15 -6.86 9.42
C PHE A 166 0.28 -8.31 9.17
N GLN A 167 -0.31 -8.94 8.15
CA GLN A 167 -0.10 -10.36 7.83
C GLN A 167 -0.18 -10.65 6.33
N ALA A 168 0.26 -11.85 5.95
CA ALA A 168 0.10 -12.36 4.59
C ALA A 168 -1.39 -12.54 4.22
N TYR A 169 -1.66 -12.71 2.93
CA TYR A 169 -3.02 -12.89 2.39
C TYR A 169 -3.73 -14.10 3.02
N ASP A 170 -4.96 -13.94 3.49
CA ASP A 170 -5.77 -15.09 3.92
C ASP A 170 -6.51 -15.70 2.72
N TYR A 171 -6.29 -16.98 2.47
CA TYR A 171 -6.97 -17.69 1.37
C TYR A 171 -8.39 -18.15 1.72
N GLY A 172 -8.89 -17.80 2.91
CA GLY A 172 -10.28 -18.01 3.33
C GLY A 172 -10.58 -19.42 3.84
N SER A 173 -9.58 -20.30 3.91
CA SER A 173 -9.70 -21.59 4.60
C SER A 173 -8.36 -22.12 5.11
N PRO A 174 -8.36 -22.91 6.21
CA PRO A 174 -7.16 -23.56 6.74
C PRO A 174 -6.39 -24.38 5.70
N ASP A 175 -7.10 -25.14 4.86
CA ASP A 175 -6.49 -26.00 3.84
C ASP A 175 -5.77 -25.20 2.75
N LYS A 176 -6.37 -24.08 2.31
CA LYS A 176 -5.72 -23.21 1.32
C LYS A 176 -4.52 -22.49 1.93
N ASN A 177 -4.64 -21.98 3.16
CA ASN A 177 -3.49 -21.39 3.87
C ASN A 177 -2.37 -22.41 4.06
N GLN A 178 -2.69 -23.67 4.38
CA GLN A 178 -1.70 -24.75 4.50
C GLN A 178 -0.93 -24.96 3.18
N GLN A 179 -1.61 -24.92 2.04
CA GLN A 179 -0.97 -25.05 0.72
C GLN A 179 -0.01 -23.91 0.39
N HIS A 180 -0.27 -22.71 0.92
CA HIS A 180 0.54 -21.52 0.63
C HIS A 180 1.63 -21.24 1.65
N TYR A 181 1.39 -21.54 2.93
CA TYR A 181 2.23 -21.12 4.04
C TYR A 181 2.79 -22.28 4.87
N ASN A 182 2.39 -23.52 4.58
CA ASN A 182 2.65 -24.68 5.43
C ASN A 182 2.09 -24.53 6.87
N GLN A 183 1.11 -23.64 7.06
CA GLN A 183 0.37 -23.44 8.31
C GLN A 183 -1.07 -23.03 8.00
N THR A 184 -1.99 -23.25 8.94
CA THR A 184 -3.44 -23.06 8.73
C THR A 184 -3.91 -21.61 8.79
N THR A 185 -3.09 -20.70 9.29
CA THR A 185 -3.37 -19.25 9.37
C THR A 185 -2.33 -18.46 8.57
N PRO A 186 -2.62 -17.24 8.12
CA PRO A 186 -1.64 -16.43 7.44
C PRO A 186 -0.51 -16.03 8.42
N PRO A 187 0.77 -16.11 8.02
CA PRO A 187 1.86 -15.65 8.86
C PRO A 187 1.82 -14.13 9.04
N LEU A 188 2.15 -13.68 10.26
CA LEU A 188 2.31 -12.27 10.58
C LEU A 188 3.60 -11.71 9.97
N TYR A 189 3.58 -10.42 9.62
CA TYR A 189 4.79 -9.70 9.22
C TYR A 189 5.37 -8.93 10.41
N PRO A 190 6.51 -9.36 10.97
CA PRO A 190 7.15 -8.65 12.06
C PRO A 190 7.90 -7.41 11.55
N ILE A 191 7.85 -6.30 12.27
CA ILE A 191 8.66 -5.09 11.97
C ILE A 191 9.98 -5.09 12.74
N HIS A 192 9.95 -5.61 13.96
CA HIS A 192 11.02 -5.55 14.94
C HIS A 192 12.39 -6.10 14.50
N PRO A 193 12.51 -7.20 13.73
CA PRO A 193 13.81 -7.74 13.34
C PRO A 193 14.59 -6.87 12.36
N MET A 194 13.99 -5.80 11.83
CA MET A 194 14.60 -4.95 10.82
C MET A 194 15.68 -4.03 11.41
N LYS A 195 16.91 -4.16 10.90
CA LYS A 195 18.08 -3.39 11.36
C LYS A 195 18.51 -2.25 10.43
N ILE A 196 17.78 -2.04 9.33
CA ILE A 196 18.12 -1.03 8.32
C ILE A 196 17.92 0.38 8.90
N PRO A 197 18.91 1.28 8.87
CA PRO A 197 18.72 2.68 9.25
C PRO A 197 17.55 3.31 8.49
N THR A 198 16.47 3.65 9.19
CA THR A 198 15.20 4.04 8.58
C THR A 198 14.79 5.47 8.97
N ALA A 199 14.46 6.28 7.98
CA ALA A 199 13.79 7.57 8.14
C ALA A 199 12.30 7.44 7.80
N ILE A 200 11.42 7.97 8.66
CA ILE A 200 9.97 7.93 8.45
C ILE A 200 9.42 9.35 8.27
N PHE A 201 8.58 9.52 7.25
CA PHE A 201 7.83 10.74 6.98
C PHE A 201 6.33 10.41 6.97
N SER A 202 5.56 11.02 7.87
CA SER A 202 4.11 10.78 8.00
C SER A 202 3.31 12.07 7.97
N GLY A 203 2.11 12.02 7.38
CA GLY A 203 1.15 13.12 7.31
C GLY A 203 0.12 13.07 8.45
N GLY A 204 -0.38 14.24 8.87
CA GLY A 204 -1.44 14.36 9.87
C GLY A 204 -2.84 14.18 9.30
N GLU A 205 -3.03 14.59 8.04
CA GLU A 205 -4.28 14.49 7.30
C GLU A 205 -4.28 13.30 6.30
N ASP A 206 -3.34 12.37 6.44
CA ASP A 206 -3.22 11.19 5.57
C ASP A 206 -4.34 10.19 5.89
N TRP A 207 -5.24 9.96 4.95
CA TRP A 207 -6.40 9.09 5.15
C TRP A 207 -6.08 7.60 5.01
N LEU A 208 -4.89 7.24 4.54
CA LEU A 208 -4.50 5.85 4.30
C LEU A 208 -3.37 5.40 5.22
N ALA A 209 -2.30 6.19 5.35
CA ALA A 209 -1.30 6.02 6.41
C ALA A 209 -1.73 6.84 7.64
N ASP A 210 -2.92 6.51 8.18
CA ASP A 210 -3.54 7.20 9.31
C ASP A 210 -2.57 7.27 10.51
N PRO A 211 -2.48 8.41 11.23
CA PRO A 211 -1.59 8.56 12.37
C PRO A 211 -1.71 7.47 13.46
N THR A 212 -2.91 6.92 13.68
CA THR A 212 -3.15 5.81 14.62
C THR A 212 -2.51 4.52 14.12
N ASP A 213 -2.65 4.21 12.84
CA ASP A 213 -2.03 3.04 12.22
C ASP A 213 -0.50 3.20 12.09
N VAL A 214 -0.01 4.40 11.79
CA VAL A 214 1.43 4.71 11.76
C VAL A 214 2.07 4.56 13.14
N LYS A 215 1.32 4.84 14.22
CA LYS A 215 1.82 4.63 15.59
C LYS A 215 2.28 3.19 15.84
N PHE A 216 1.61 2.20 15.27
CA PHE A 216 2.02 0.79 15.35
C PHE A 216 3.45 0.59 14.81
N ILE A 217 3.81 1.27 13.73
CA ILE A 217 5.17 1.19 13.15
C ILE A 217 6.18 1.79 14.13
N PHE A 218 5.91 2.97 14.69
CA PHE A 218 6.78 3.60 15.67
C PHE A 218 6.97 2.77 16.94
N ASP A 219 5.92 2.09 17.40
CA ASP A 219 5.99 1.22 18.59
C ASP A 219 6.84 -0.04 18.35
N ASN A 220 7.07 -0.44 17.09
CA ASN A 220 7.71 -1.72 16.75
C ASN A 220 9.06 -1.58 16.01
N ILE A 221 9.38 -0.41 15.46
CA ILE A 221 10.63 -0.18 14.71
C ILE A 221 11.80 0.11 15.66
N GLN A 222 12.89 -0.66 15.54
CA GLN A 222 14.11 -0.45 16.35
C GLN A 222 15.18 0.39 15.67
N SER A 223 15.10 0.51 14.34
CA SER A 223 16.14 1.08 13.49
C SER A 223 15.81 2.48 12.97
N LEU A 224 14.92 3.18 13.68
CA LEU A 224 14.55 4.55 13.37
C LEU A 224 15.73 5.50 13.62
N VAL A 225 16.16 6.21 12.58
CA VAL A 225 17.22 7.22 12.67
C VAL A 225 16.71 8.65 12.43
N TYR A 226 15.52 8.79 11.85
CA TYR A 226 14.90 10.09 11.62
C TYR A 226 13.37 9.96 11.54
N GLN A 227 12.67 10.96 12.06
CA GLN A 227 11.22 11.08 11.94
C GLN A 227 10.85 12.51 11.56
N LYS A 228 9.94 12.64 10.59
CA LYS A 228 9.29 13.90 10.25
C LYS A 228 7.78 13.70 10.19
N TYR A 229 7.08 14.44 11.06
CA TYR A 229 5.64 14.59 10.98
C TYR A 229 5.31 15.87 10.21
N LEU A 230 4.37 15.77 9.27
CA LEU A 230 3.83 16.85 8.47
C LEU A 230 2.35 17.01 8.88
N PRO A 231 1.99 18.03 9.66
CA PRO A 231 0.65 18.14 10.23
C PRO A 231 -0.43 18.49 9.20
N ASP A 232 -0.03 19.15 8.10
CA ASP A 232 -0.90 19.62 7.02
C ASP A 232 -0.81 18.70 5.79
#